data_AF-A0A2V6A2J6-F1
#
_entry.id   AF-A0A2V6A2J6-F1
#
_cell.length_a   1.000
_cell.length_b   1.000
_cell.length_c   1.000
_cell.angle_alpha   90.00
_cell.angle_beta   90.00
_cell.angle_gamma   90.00
#
_symmetry.space_group_name_H-M   'P 1'
#
loop_
_entity.id
_entity.type
_entity.pdbx_description
1 polymer ?
#
loop_
_entity_poly.entity_id
_entity_poly.type
_entity_poly.pdbx_seq_one_letter_code
_entity_poly.pdbx_strand_id
1 'polypeptide(L)'
;LAEYGLNNPKLKLKLLGHDRPPEILFGKDAAMEGRMYVRFQNSKETFLAGQSVKKDIDKKPEEFRDRKLTDLSNAQVRRVVLKTPAGEIELEKKDTHWEILKPLRARADDQKVNDLISRVTSAHIGQFVAEDRGDLRLYGLAEPRGSITLFDQEQKKDQKVEIGESIKVAGREDKGQTLQIGAIPEKETDQIYVRFTPRGSVYTLPKKIEEILNTKPAELRDNHLVRIDTNILDRITMDAPGRTKTVLARRDGNWTIANRSNAPADSGAVRRMIDALQNERVTRFVEDVASNLPKYGLDKPQLQLTFSSFASENTAETKSGEQPFATIAFGKGEGDNVYARLTDEPFVVAVRRGLLDQISPDPVRWQDLSIFKFKPEQIHRVSVTTDKELSLERDKNNQWHWLKGNGAINQTNLQSLLTTLSNL
;
A
#
# COMPACT_ATOMS: atom_id res chain seq x y z
N LEU A 1 -30.80 -24.88 -53.02
CA LEU A 1 -29.76 -25.19 -52.01
C LEU A 1 -28.35 -24.93 -52.54
N ALA A 2 -27.97 -25.45 -53.71
CA ALA A 2 -26.70 -25.12 -54.39
C ALA A 2 -26.56 -23.60 -54.61
N GLU A 3 -27.61 -22.96 -55.12
CA GLU A 3 -27.66 -21.51 -55.33
C GLU A 3 -27.52 -20.68 -54.04
N TYR A 4 -27.78 -21.24 -52.87
CA TYR A 4 -27.65 -20.54 -51.57
C TYR A 4 -26.36 -20.92 -50.82
N GLY A 5 -25.50 -21.76 -51.41
CA GLY A 5 -24.32 -22.29 -50.73
C GLY A 5 -24.63 -23.26 -49.57
N LEU A 6 -25.86 -23.75 -49.47
CA LEU A 6 -26.36 -24.60 -48.38
C LEU A 6 -26.27 -26.11 -48.68
N ASN A 7 -25.87 -26.51 -49.90
CA ASN A 7 -25.61 -27.91 -50.25
C ASN A 7 -24.32 -28.44 -49.59
N ASN A 8 -23.30 -27.59 -49.48
CA ASN A 8 -22.04 -27.89 -48.79
C ASN A 8 -21.66 -26.69 -47.92
N PRO A 9 -22.39 -26.46 -46.80
CA PRO A 9 -22.20 -25.27 -46.00
C PRO A 9 -20.82 -25.30 -45.34
N LYS A 10 -20.08 -24.19 -45.47
CA LYS A 10 -18.74 -24.05 -44.87
C LYS A 10 -18.78 -23.92 -43.35
N LEU A 11 -19.94 -23.58 -42.79
CA LEU A 11 -20.15 -23.33 -41.37
C LEU A 11 -21.45 -23.99 -40.91
N LYS A 12 -21.37 -24.76 -39.83
CA LYS A 12 -22.50 -25.42 -39.18
C LYS A 12 -22.45 -25.14 -37.69
N LEU A 13 -23.59 -24.81 -37.09
CA LEU A 13 -23.71 -24.63 -35.65
C LEU A 13 -24.62 -25.71 -35.08
N LYS A 14 -24.07 -26.52 -34.18
CA LYS A 14 -24.80 -27.52 -33.43
C LYS A 14 -24.90 -27.09 -31.97
N LEU A 15 -26.12 -26.88 -31.50
CA LEU A 15 -26.39 -26.53 -30.11
C LEU A 15 -26.83 -27.80 -29.37
N LEU A 16 -26.22 -28.06 -28.22
CA LEU A 16 -26.57 -29.17 -27.34
C LEU A 16 -27.31 -28.60 -26.13
N GLY A 17 -28.50 -29.13 -25.86
CA GLY A 17 -29.35 -28.71 -24.76
C GLY A 17 -30.49 -29.71 -24.57
N HIS A 18 -31.27 -29.53 -23.51
CA HIS A 18 -32.40 -30.40 -23.18
C HIS A 18 -33.34 -30.62 -24.40
N ASP A 19 -33.61 -29.55 -25.14
CA ASP A 19 -34.54 -29.56 -26.27
C ASP A 19 -33.89 -29.87 -27.63
N ARG A 20 -32.57 -30.16 -27.65
CA ARG A 20 -31.76 -30.51 -28.83
C ARG A 20 -32.20 -29.77 -30.11
N PRO A 21 -32.07 -28.43 -30.14
CA PRO A 21 -32.51 -27.66 -31.29
C PRO A 21 -31.80 -28.14 -32.57
N PRO A 22 -32.47 -28.03 -33.74
CA PRO A 22 -31.92 -28.50 -35.01
C PRO A 22 -30.63 -27.77 -35.37
N GLU A 23 -29.70 -28.49 -36.00
CA GLU A 23 -28.44 -27.90 -36.48
C GLU A 23 -28.73 -26.76 -37.48
N ILE A 24 -27.97 -25.67 -37.36
CA ILE A 24 -28.11 -24.49 -38.21
C ILE A 24 -27.01 -24.51 -39.26
N LEU A 25 -27.41 -24.47 -40.53
CA LEU A 25 -26.54 -24.45 -41.69
C LEU A 25 -26.43 -23.02 -42.21
N PHE A 26 -25.21 -22.52 -42.37
CA PHE A 26 -24.95 -21.16 -42.86
C PHE A 26 -24.45 -21.21 -44.30
N GLY A 27 -25.13 -20.45 -45.17
CA GLY A 27 -24.90 -20.37 -46.61
C GLY A 27 -24.10 -19.14 -47.03
N LYS A 28 -24.22 -18.78 -48.31
CA LYS A 28 -23.56 -17.60 -48.88
C LYS A 28 -24.23 -16.29 -48.48
N ASP A 29 -23.54 -15.18 -48.71
CA ASP A 29 -24.06 -13.84 -48.48
C ASP A 29 -25.26 -13.59 -49.42
N ALA A 30 -26.31 -12.95 -48.89
CA ALA A 30 -27.52 -12.65 -49.64
C ALA A 30 -27.35 -11.37 -50.46
N ALA A 31 -28.22 -11.15 -51.45
CA ALA A 31 -28.21 -9.92 -52.25
C ALA A 31 -28.56 -8.67 -51.43
N MET A 32 -29.26 -8.85 -50.32
CA MET A 32 -29.55 -7.79 -49.36
C MET A 32 -28.32 -7.55 -48.47
N GLU A 33 -27.88 -6.29 -48.41
CA GLU A 33 -26.71 -5.88 -47.66
C GLU A 33 -26.78 -6.33 -46.18
N GLY A 34 -25.68 -6.87 -45.67
CA GLY A 34 -25.58 -7.35 -44.29
C GLY A 34 -26.39 -8.62 -43.98
N ARG A 35 -26.97 -9.30 -44.97
CA ARG A 35 -27.72 -10.56 -44.78
C ARG A 35 -27.02 -11.79 -45.37
N MET A 36 -27.34 -12.97 -44.85
CA MET A 36 -26.88 -14.26 -45.37
C MET A 36 -27.99 -15.30 -45.30
N TYR A 37 -27.90 -16.32 -46.16
CA TYR A 37 -28.84 -17.44 -46.15
C TYR A 37 -28.52 -18.42 -45.00
N VAL A 38 -29.54 -18.83 -44.26
CA VAL A 38 -29.43 -19.86 -43.22
C VAL A 38 -30.57 -20.87 -43.33
N ARG A 39 -30.34 -22.09 -42.87
CA ARG A 39 -31.35 -23.15 -42.88
C ARG A 39 -31.18 -24.09 -41.71
N PHE A 40 -32.28 -24.47 -41.08
CA PHE A 40 -32.31 -25.54 -40.08
C PHE A 40 -32.26 -26.91 -40.79
N GLN A 41 -31.52 -27.86 -40.22
CA GLN A 41 -31.35 -29.20 -40.77
C GLN A 41 -32.69 -29.92 -41.04
N ASN A 42 -33.71 -29.67 -40.22
CA ASN A 42 -35.06 -30.26 -40.32
C ASN A 42 -36.07 -29.39 -41.08
N SER A 43 -35.70 -28.21 -41.56
CA SER A 43 -36.60 -27.31 -42.30
C SER A 43 -36.38 -27.42 -43.81
N LYS A 44 -37.46 -27.22 -44.59
CA LYS A 44 -37.39 -27.02 -46.05
C LYS A 44 -37.20 -25.55 -46.44
N GLU A 45 -37.44 -24.65 -45.50
CA GLU A 45 -37.39 -23.21 -45.69
C GLU A 45 -35.96 -22.68 -45.56
N THR A 46 -35.68 -21.57 -46.26
CA THR A 46 -34.42 -20.84 -46.16
C THR A 46 -34.73 -19.46 -45.59
N PHE A 47 -33.98 -19.07 -44.56
CA PHE A 47 -34.17 -17.81 -43.86
C PHE A 47 -33.02 -16.86 -44.14
N LEU A 48 -33.22 -15.58 -43.82
CA LEU A 48 -32.18 -14.55 -43.87
C LEU A 48 -31.75 -14.18 -42.45
N ALA A 49 -30.48 -14.41 -42.13
CA ALA A 49 -29.86 -13.96 -40.89
C ALA A 49 -28.95 -12.75 -41.14
N GLY A 50 -28.65 -12.00 -40.08
CA GLY A 50 -27.60 -10.97 -40.14
C GLY A 50 -26.22 -11.63 -40.30
N GLN A 51 -25.36 -11.03 -41.11
CA GLN A 51 -23.98 -11.52 -41.33
C GLN A 51 -23.10 -11.44 -40.07
N SER A 52 -23.50 -10.68 -39.04
CA SER A 52 -22.77 -10.61 -37.76
C SER A 52 -22.58 -11.99 -37.12
N VAL A 53 -23.57 -12.87 -37.25
CA VAL A 53 -23.53 -14.24 -36.70
C VAL A 53 -22.37 -15.07 -37.30
N LYS A 54 -22.04 -14.85 -38.57
CA LYS A 54 -20.90 -15.51 -39.22
C LYS A 54 -19.59 -15.14 -38.53
N LYS A 55 -19.40 -13.87 -38.16
CA LYS A 55 -18.20 -13.40 -37.46
C LYS A 55 -18.06 -14.01 -36.06
N ASP A 56 -19.18 -14.26 -35.37
CA ASP A 56 -19.15 -14.81 -34.02
C ASP A 56 -18.89 -16.33 -33.99
N ILE A 57 -19.38 -17.07 -34.99
CA ILE A 57 -19.21 -18.53 -35.06
C ILE A 57 -17.89 -18.92 -35.75
N ASP A 58 -17.36 -18.09 -36.64
CA ASP A 58 -16.05 -18.30 -37.29
C ASP A 58 -14.85 -17.99 -36.37
N LYS A 59 -15.11 -17.57 -35.12
CA LYS A 59 -14.09 -17.43 -34.08
C LYS A 59 -13.41 -18.77 -33.82
N LYS A 60 -12.09 -18.75 -33.69
CA LYS A 60 -11.32 -19.96 -33.38
C LYS A 60 -11.56 -20.40 -31.92
N PRO A 61 -11.42 -21.69 -31.58
CA PRO A 61 -11.57 -22.18 -30.21
C PRO A 61 -10.75 -21.40 -29.17
N GLU A 62 -9.57 -20.89 -29.55
CA GLU A 62 -8.70 -20.09 -28.70
C GLU A 62 -9.31 -18.75 -28.29
N GLU A 63 -10.19 -18.18 -29.11
CA GLU A 63 -10.86 -16.90 -28.83
C GLU A 63 -11.95 -17.02 -27.77
N PHE A 64 -12.42 -18.25 -27.51
CA PHE A 64 -13.37 -18.54 -26.43
C PHE A 64 -12.66 -18.87 -25.10
N ARG A 65 -11.34 -19.00 -25.08
CA ARG A 65 -10.59 -19.28 -23.85
C ARG A 65 -10.44 -18.03 -23.00
N ASP A 66 -10.60 -18.19 -21.69
CA ASP A 66 -10.35 -17.10 -20.74
C ASP A 66 -8.87 -16.70 -20.76
N ARG A 67 -8.62 -15.45 -21.14
CA ARG A 67 -7.30 -14.83 -21.23
C ARG A 67 -6.78 -14.31 -19.89
N LYS A 68 -7.56 -14.36 -18.81
CA LYS A 68 -7.02 -14.12 -17.46
C LYS A 68 -5.99 -15.19 -17.12
N LEU A 69 -4.87 -14.76 -16.54
CA LEU A 69 -3.88 -15.70 -16.03
C LEU A 69 -4.39 -16.41 -14.76
N THR A 70 -4.99 -15.64 -13.85
CA THR A 70 -5.50 -16.10 -12.55
C THR A 70 -6.74 -15.30 -12.14
N ASP A 71 -7.59 -15.91 -11.30
CA ASP A 71 -8.70 -15.25 -10.61
C ASP A 71 -8.29 -14.62 -9.27
N LEU A 72 -7.03 -14.82 -8.85
CA LEU A 72 -6.51 -14.28 -7.61
C LEU A 72 -6.45 -12.75 -7.67
N SER A 73 -7.03 -12.09 -6.67
CA SER A 73 -6.93 -10.65 -6.48
C SER A 73 -5.78 -10.29 -5.55
N ASN A 74 -5.27 -9.06 -5.67
CA ASN A 74 -4.17 -8.55 -4.85
C ASN A 74 -4.47 -8.65 -3.33
N ALA A 75 -5.72 -8.41 -2.93
CA ALA A 75 -6.15 -8.46 -1.54
C ALA A 75 -6.13 -9.88 -0.94
N GLN A 76 -6.26 -10.92 -1.76
CA GLN A 76 -6.24 -12.31 -1.31
C GLN A 76 -4.82 -12.83 -1.07
N VAL A 77 -3.80 -12.20 -1.65
CA VAL A 77 -2.41 -12.63 -1.52
C VAL A 77 -1.88 -12.31 -0.13
N ARG A 78 -1.31 -13.32 0.54
CA ARG A 78 -0.68 -13.18 1.87
C ARG A 78 0.79 -13.53 1.88
N ARG A 79 1.27 -14.32 0.92
CA ARG A 79 2.69 -14.63 0.80
C ARG A 79 3.09 -14.62 -0.66
N VAL A 80 4.30 -14.15 -0.92
CA VAL A 80 4.91 -14.12 -2.25
C VAL A 80 6.30 -14.73 -2.15
N VAL A 81 6.58 -15.73 -2.98
CA VAL A 81 7.94 -16.26 -3.14
C VAL A 81 8.40 -15.94 -4.55
N LEU A 82 9.43 -15.12 -4.65
CA LEU A 82 10.03 -14.68 -5.89
C LEU A 82 11.44 -15.27 -6.00
N LYS A 83 11.72 -15.94 -7.12
CA LYS A 83 13.04 -16.42 -7.49
C LYS A 83 13.51 -15.65 -8.71
N THR A 84 14.57 -14.86 -8.56
CA THR A 84 15.21 -14.10 -9.63
C THR A 84 16.68 -14.51 -9.75
N PRO A 85 17.40 -14.06 -10.78
CA PRO A 85 18.85 -14.20 -10.83
C PRO A 85 19.58 -13.53 -9.64
N ALA A 86 18.94 -12.58 -8.94
CA ALA A 86 19.51 -11.94 -7.75
C ALA A 86 19.30 -12.76 -6.46
N GLY A 87 18.50 -13.84 -6.51
CA GLY A 87 18.25 -14.74 -5.37
C GLY A 87 16.76 -14.97 -5.10
N GLU A 88 16.48 -15.61 -3.97
CA GLU A 88 15.13 -15.84 -3.46
C GLU A 88 14.70 -14.69 -2.53
N ILE A 89 13.51 -14.16 -2.80
CA ILE A 89 12.84 -13.16 -1.97
C ILE A 89 11.53 -13.79 -1.50
N GLU A 90 11.35 -13.85 -0.19
CA GLU A 90 10.10 -14.30 0.43
C GLU A 90 9.48 -13.13 1.16
N LEU A 91 8.22 -12.83 0.85
CA LEU A 91 7.43 -11.74 1.42
C LEU A 91 6.20 -12.33 2.09
N GLU A 92 5.84 -11.84 3.26
CA GLU A 92 4.63 -12.24 3.98
C GLU A 92 3.88 -11.01 4.48
N LYS A 93 2.55 -11.03 4.35
CA LYS A 93 1.68 -9.97 4.82
C LYS A 93 1.29 -10.24 6.27
N LYS A 94 1.87 -9.47 7.18
CA LYS A 94 1.56 -9.48 8.60
C LYS A 94 0.58 -8.34 8.91
N ASP A 95 -0.59 -8.69 9.42
CA ASP A 95 -1.71 -7.77 9.62
C ASP A 95 -2.08 -7.03 8.31
N THR A 96 -1.73 -5.75 8.21
CA THR A 96 -1.95 -4.86 7.06
C THR A 96 -0.71 -4.63 6.20
N HIS A 97 0.46 -5.02 6.67
CA HIS A 97 1.76 -4.64 6.11
C HIS A 97 2.57 -5.83 5.62
N TRP A 98 3.41 -5.61 4.61
CA TRP A 98 4.31 -6.61 4.07
C TRP A 98 5.66 -6.60 4.78
N GLU A 99 6.17 -7.80 5.08
CA GLU A 99 7.51 -8.04 5.60
C GLU A 99 8.29 -8.91 4.61
N ILE A 100 9.57 -8.59 4.43
CA ILE A 100 10.56 -9.45 3.80
C ILE A 100 11.03 -10.48 4.83
N LEU A 101 10.92 -11.77 4.49
CA LEU A 101 11.42 -12.88 5.31
C LEU A 101 12.78 -13.39 4.84
N LYS A 102 13.04 -13.32 3.52
CA LYS A 102 14.29 -13.71 2.88
C LYS A 102 14.70 -12.68 1.81
N PRO A 103 16.01 -12.45 1.60
CA PRO A 103 17.15 -13.08 2.29
C PRO A 103 17.42 -12.52 3.70
N LEU A 104 16.72 -11.44 4.08
CA LEU A 104 16.84 -10.76 5.36
C LEU A 104 15.45 -10.39 5.89
N ARG A 105 15.32 -10.23 7.20
CA ARG A 105 14.06 -9.88 7.88
C ARG A 105 13.87 -8.36 7.94
N ALA A 106 13.00 -7.77 7.12
CA ALA A 106 12.77 -6.32 7.07
C ALA A 106 11.32 -5.95 6.77
N ARG A 107 10.91 -4.71 7.09
CA ARG A 107 9.70 -4.12 6.49
C ARG A 107 9.84 -4.03 4.98
N ALA A 108 8.77 -4.38 4.26
CA ALA A 108 8.65 -4.17 2.83
C ALA A 108 7.79 -2.94 2.54
N ASP A 109 8.06 -2.29 1.41
CA ASP A 109 7.24 -1.22 0.87
C ASP A 109 5.96 -1.83 0.30
N ASP A 110 4.83 -1.55 0.97
CA ASP A 110 3.55 -2.16 0.64
C ASP A 110 3.11 -1.87 -0.79
N GLN A 111 3.38 -0.67 -1.29
CA GLN A 111 3.01 -0.26 -2.65
C GLN A 111 3.81 -1.07 -3.68
N LYS A 112 5.13 -1.17 -3.50
CA LYS A 112 5.98 -1.94 -4.42
C LYS A 112 5.64 -3.42 -4.45
N VAL A 113 5.32 -4.00 -3.28
CA VAL A 113 4.88 -5.41 -3.20
C VAL A 113 3.52 -5.59 -3.89
N ASN A 114 2.57 -4.70 -3.66
CA ASN A 114 1.27 -4.75 -4.33
C ASN A 114 1.39 -4.54 -5.84
N ASP A 115 2.30 -3.68 -6.32
CA ASP A 115 2.59 -3.49 -7.75
C ASP A 115 3.18 -4.76 -8.37
N LEU A 116 4.08 -5.44 -7.65
CA LEU A 116 4.63 -6.74 -8.07
C LEU A 116 3.54 -7.80 -8.23
N ILE A 117 2.65 -7.91 -7.24
CA ILE A 117 1.51 -8.85 -7.28
C ILE A 117 0.57 -8.49 -8.44
N SER A 118 0.25 -7.21 -8.59
CA SER A 118 -0.65 -6.69 -9.62
C SER A 118 -0.19 -7.05 -11.03
N ARG A 119 1.13 -7.03 -11.29
CA ARG A 119 1.70 -7.43 -12.59
C ARG A 119 1.33 -8.86 -12.99
N VAL A 120 1.18 -9.76 -12.02
CA VAL A 120 0.77 -11.15 -12.27
C VAL A 120 -0.75 -11.27 -12.31
N THR A 121 -1.46 -10.69 -11.33
CA THR A 121 -2.91 -10.85 -11.21
C THR A 121 -3.69 -10.11 -12.31
N SER A 122 -3.12 -9.08 -12.91
CA SER A 122 -3.69 -8.36 -14.06
C SER A 122 -3.14 -8.83 -15.42
N ALA A 123 -2.25 -9.82 -15.43
CA ALA A 123 -1.66 -10.32 -16.67
C ALA A 123 -2.72 -10.97 -17.57
N HIS A 124 -2.68 -10.60 -18.85
CA HIS A 124 -3.53 -11.18 -19.88
C HIS A 124 -2.70 -12.06 -20.81
N ILE A 125 -3.19 -13.28 -21.03
CA ILE A 125 -2.61 -14.25 -21.96
C ILE A 125 -2.72 -13.72 -23.38
N GLY A 126 -1.56 -13.56 -24.03
CA GLY A 126 -1.47 -13.23 -25.45
C GLY A 126 -1.86 -14.44 -26.29
N GLN A 127 -1.09 -15.52 -26.16
CA GLN A 127 -1.27 -16.76 -26.91
C GLN A 127 -1.24 -18.00 -26.01
N PHE A 128 -2.02 -19.00 -26.42
CA PHE A 128 -1.97 -20.36 -25.87
C PHE A 128 -0.98 -21.16 -26.72
N VAL A 129 0.16 -21.55 -26.13
CA VAL A 129 1.28 -22.10 -26.91
C VAL A 129 1.23 -23.63 -26.93
N ALA A 130 1.26 -24.25 -25.76
CA ALA A 130 1.31 -25.70 -25.62
C ALA A 130 0.84 -26.16 -24.23
N GLU A 131 0.42 -27.41 -24.11
CA GLU A 131 0.32 -28.07 -22.80
C GLU A 131 1.73 -28.28 -22.21
N ASP A 132 1.84 -28.30 -20.89
CA ASP A 132 3.15 -28.40 -20.23
C ASP A 132 3.76 -29.82 -20.16
N ARG A 133 3.18 -30.77 -20.90
CA ARG A 133 3.65 -32.15 -21.05
C ARG A 133 4.73 -32.32 -22.13
N GLY A 134 4.98 -31.28 -22.93
CA GLY A 134 5.95 -31.28 -24.03
C GLY A 134 7.37 -30.87 -23.63
N ASP A 135 8.25 -30.67 -24.62
CA ASP A 135 9.62 -30.20 -24.39
C ASP A 135 9.66 -28.71 -24.03
N LEU A 136 9.86 -28.42 -22.73
CA LEU A 136 9.92 -27.06 -22.21
C LEU A 136 11.20 -26.29 -22.58
N ARG A 137 12.22 -26.96 -23.16
CA ARG A 137 13.47 -26.30 -23.59
C ARG A 137 13.21 -25.29 -24.71
N LEU A 138 12.26 -25.58 -25.61
CA LEU A 138 11.86 -24.70 -26.72
C LEU A 138 11.37 -23.33 -26.25
N TYR A 139 10.95 -23.23 -25.00
CA TYR A 139 10.38 -22.02 -24.40
C TYR A 139 11.27 -21.41 -23.32
N GLY A 140 12.48 -21.96 -23.10
CA GLY A 140 13.34 -21.57 -21.99
C GLY A 140 12.72 -21.87 -20.61
N LEU A 141 11.87 -22.89 -20.51
CA LEU A 141 11.13 -23.25 -19.29
C LEU A 141 11.62 -24.55 -18.64
N ALA A 142 12.57 -25.25 -19.27
CA ALA A 142 13.29 -26.36 -18.63
C ALA A 142 14.15 -25.85 -17.46
N GLU A 143 14.81 -24.71 -17.65
CA GLU A 143 15.47 -23.92 -16.61
C GLU A 143 14.90 -22.50 -16.69
N PRO A 144 13.80 -22.21 -15.97
CA PRO A 144 13.18 -20.89 -15.99
C PRO A 144 14.16 -19.81 -15.52
N ARG A 145 14.11 -18.63 -16.16
CA ARG A 145 14.91 -17.45 -15.78
C ARG A 145 14.56 -16.92 -14.39
N GLY A 146 13.36 -17.27 -13.92
CA GLY A 146 12.87 -17.00 -12.58
C GLY A 146 11.42 -17.43 -12.44
N SER A 147 10.86 -17.22 -11.25
CA SER A 147 9.48 -17.56 -10.96
C SER A 147 8.91 -16.68 -9.86
N ILE A 148 7.60 -16.43 -9.92
CA ILE A 148 6.84 -15.83 -8.83
C ILE A 148 5.73 -16.78 -8.42
N THR A 149 5.61 -17.02 -7.12
CA THR A 149 4.57 -17.86 -6.52
C THR A 149 3.74 -17.00 -5.57
N LEU A 150 2.43 -16.95 -5.83
CA LEU A 150 1.47 -16.24 -5.00
C LEU A 150 0.69 -17.24 -4.15
N PHE A 151 0.63 -16.99 -2.85
CA PHE A 151 -0.15 -17.79 -1.91
C PHE A 151 -1.33 -16.96 -1.42
N ASP A 152 -2.52 -17.53 -1.49
CA ASP A 152 -3.73 -16.92 -0.95
C ASP A 152 -3.89 -17.22 0.55
N GLN A 153 -4.94 -16.66 1.16
CA GLN A 153 -5.31 -17.07 2.51
C GLN A 153 -5.76 -18.54 2.51
N GLU A 154 -5.03 -19.39 3.23
CA GLU A 154 -5.65 -20.60 3.78
C GLU A 154 -6.92 -20.19 4.55
N GLN A 155 -8.03 -20.87 4.27
CA GLN A 155 -9.11 -20.97 5.25
C GLN A 155 -8.59 -21.75 6.45
N LYS A 156 -7.88 -21.08 7.37
CA LYS A 156 -7.55 -21.68 8.67
C LYS A 156 -8.83 -21.77 9.50
N LYS A 157 -9.45 -22.94 9.47
CA LYS A 157 -10.12 -23.49 10.66
C LYS A 157 -9.04 -23.64 11.73
N ASP A 158 -9.09 -22.76 12.72
CA ASP A 158 -8.51 -22.89 14.05
C ASP A 158 -7.11 -23.52 14.15
N GLN A 159 -6.07 -22.71 13.98
CA GLN A 159 -4.81 -22.98 14.69
C GLN A 159 -4.00 -21.69 14.87
N LYS A 160 -3.86 -21.29 16.15
CA LYS A 160 -2.96 -20.23 16.62
C LYS A 160 -1.55 -20.55 16.12
N VAL A 161 -0.98 -19.65 15.33
CA VAL A 161 0.45 -19.70 15.01
C VAL A 161 1.16 -18.83 16.03
N GLU A 162 1.89 -19.48 16.95
CA GLU A 162 2.87 -18.81 17.79
C GLU A 162 4.10 -18.46 16.93
N ILE A 163 4.50 -17.19 17.01
CA ILE A 163 5.65 -16.65 16.28
C ILE A 163 6.90 -17.01 17.09
N GLY A 164 7.62 -18.03 16.65
CA GLY A 164 8.89 -18.44 17.24
C GLY A 164 9.47 -19.64 16.52
N GLU A 165 10.68 -19.47 15.98
CA GLU A 165 11.62 -20.49 15.50
C GLU A 165 11.06 -21.68 14.69
N SER A 166 11.30 -21.63 13.38
CA SER A 166 11.62 -22.80 12.54
C SER A 166 10.80 -24.08 12.77
N ILE A 167 9.48 -24.02 12.67
CA ILE A 167 8.68 -25.24 12.57
C ILE A 167 8.30 -25.47 11.12
N LYS A 168 8.97 -26.45 10.49
CA LYS A 168 8.43 -27.17 9.34
C LYS A 168 7.15 -27.84 9.82
N VAL A 169 6.00 -27.20 9.62
CA VAL A 169 4.69 -27.85 9.80
C VAL A 169 4.52 -28.80 8.61
N ALA A 170 4.83 -30.07 8.84
CA ALA A 170 4.43 -31.16 7.96
C ALA A 170 2.90 -31.29 8.04
N GLY A 171 2.18 -31.02 6.96
CA GLY A 171 0.75 -31.32 6.95
C GLY A 171 -0.16 -30.71 5.89
N ARG A 172 0.30 -29.83 5.00
CA ARG A 172 -0.33 -29.51 3.69
C ARG A 172 0.57 -28.50 3.03
N GLU A 173 1.09 -28.81 1.84
CA GLU A 173 1.76 -27.79 1.04
C GLU A 173 0.72 -26.73 0.69
N ASP A 174 0.91 -25.52 1.21
CA ASP A 174 0.33 -24.29 0.68
C ASP A 174 0.50 -24.34 -0.85
N LYS A 175 -0.58 -24.66 -1.59
CA LYS A 175 -0.52 -24.79 -3.06
C LYS A 175 -0.54 -23.40 -3.69
N GLY A 176 0.58 -22.70 -3.58
CA GLY A 176 0.78 -21.42 -4.24
C GLY A 176 0.62 -21.52 -5.76
N GLN A 177 0.17 -20.43 -6.38
CA GLN A 177 0.07 -20.32 -7.82
C GLN A 177 1.41 -19.83 -8.38
N THR A 178 2.18 -20.74 -8.99
CA THR A 178 3.50 -20.41 -9.55
C THR A 178 3.42 -20.06 -11.03
N LEU A 179 3.94 -18.89 -11.38
CA LEU A 179 4.28 -18.45 -12.73
C LEU A 179 5.80 -18.57 -12.93
N GLN A 180 6.22 -19.42 -13.86
CA GLN A 180 7.61 -19.56 -14.29
C GLN A 180 7.85 -18.76 -15.56
N ILE A 181 8.96 -18.03 -15.61
CA ILE A 181 9.28 -17.10 -16.70
C ILE A 181 10.39 -17.70 -17.56
N GLY A 182 10.11 -17.85 -18.85
CA GLY A 182 11.00 -18.46 -19.84
C GLY A 182 11.65 -17.45 -20.79
N ALA A 183 11.95 -17.91 -22.01
CA ALA A 183 12.58 -17.13 -23.06
C ALA A 183 11.61 -16.16 -23.74
N ILE A 184 12.18 -15.16 -24.42
CA ILE A 184 11.45 -14.26 -25.31
C ILE A 184 11.32 -14.95 -26.69
N PRO A 185 10.13 -15.03 -27.29
CA PRO A 185 9.95 -15.59 -28.63
C PRO A 185 10.75 -14.80 -29.69
N GLU A 186 11.41 -15.49 -30.62
CA GLU A 186 12.21 -14.85 -31.68
C GLU A 186 11.38 -13.94 -32.60
N LYS A 187 10.13 -14.33 -32.85
CA LYS A 187 9.22 -13.63 -33.78
C LYS A 187 8.36 -12.55 -33.10
N GLU A 188 8.17 -12.65 -31.78
CA GLU A 188 7.28 -11.79 -30.98
C GLU A 188 8.05 -11.24 -29.79
N THR A 189 8.97 -10.30 -30.07
CA THR A 189 9.92 -9.79 -29.08
C THR A 189 9.29 -8.93 -27.98
N ASP A 190 8.01 -8.59 -28.11
CA ASP A 190 7.15 -7.90 -27.14
C ASP A 190 6.40 -8.86 -26.21
N GLN A 191 6.55 -10.16 -26.41
CA GLN A 191 5.98 -11.22 -25.58
C GLN A 191 7.06 -12.01 -24.85
N ILE A 192 6.65 -12.81 -23.86
CA ILE A 192 7.53 -13.73 -23.15
C ILE A 192 6.83 -15.05 -22.89
N TYR A 193 7.53 -16.16 -23.07
CA TYR A 193 7.00 -17.47 -22.71
C TYR A 193 6.93 -17.62 -21.20
N VAL A 194 5.81 -18.16 -20.72
CA VAL A 194 5.62 -18.48 -19.31
C VAL A 194 4.94 -19.81 -19.13
N ARG A 195 5.23 -20.51 -18.02
CA ARG A 195 4.42 -21.64 -17.56
C ARG A 195 3.65 -21.24 -16.33
N PHE A 196 2.33 -21.41 -16.36
CA PHE A 196 1.49 -21.16 -15.19
C PHE A 196 0.98 -22.48 -14.64
N THR A 197 1.54 -22.87 -13.49
CA THR A 197 1.33 -24.20 -12.89
C THR A 197 -0.13 -24.55 -12.62
N PRO A 198 -1.03 -23.64 -12.17
CA PRO A 198 -2.42 -24.01 -11.90
C PRO A 198 -3.22 -24.40 -13.15
N ARG A 199 -2.82 -23.94 -14.34
CA ARG A 199 -3.50 -24.25 -15.61
C ARG A 199 -2.77 -25.30 -16.45
N GLY A 200 -1.56 -25.72 -16.05
CA GLY A 200 -0.82 -26.81 -16.69
C GLY A 200 -0.46 -26.56 -18.16
N SER A 201 -0.11 -25.34 -18.52
CA SER A 201 0.21 -24.99 -19.91
C SER A 201 1.23 -23.86 -20.01
N VAL A 202 1.80 -23.74 -21.21
CA VAL A 202 2.69 -22.67 -21.65
C VAL A 202 1.89 -21.61 -22.41
N TYR A 203 2.15 -20.36 -22.08
CA TYR A 203 1.50 -19.18 -22.65
C TYR A 203 2.52 -18.16 -23.11
N THR A 204 2.07 -17.18 -23.88
CA THR A 204 2.76 -15.89 -23.96
C THR A 204 2.06 -14.84 -23.09
N LEU A 205 2.85 -14.03 -22.40
CA LEU A 205 2.40 -12.82 -21.71
C LEU A 205 3.16 -11.60 -22.26
N PRO A 206 2.64 -10.37 -22.07
CA PRO A 206 3.39 -9.16 -22.40
C PRO A 206 4.76 -9.16 -21.74
N LYS A 207 5.78 -8.70 -22.47
CA LYS A 207 7.19 -8.66 -22.01
C LYS A 207 7.40 -7.97 -20.67
N LYS A 208 6.50 -7.07 -20.25
CA LYS A 208 6.53 -6.40 -18.93
C LYS A 208 6.67 -7.38 -17.75
N ILE A 209 6.25 -8.64 -17.89
CA ILE A 209 6.47 -9.71 -16.90
C ILE A 209 7.96 -9.95 -16.62
N GLU A 210 8.84 -9.70 -17.59
CA GLU A 210 10.30 -9.79 -17.43
C GLU A 210 10.84 -8.87 -16.33
N GLU A 211 10.18 -7.73 -16.04
CA GLU A 211 10.59 -6.81 -14.98
C GLU A 211 10.60 -7.48 -13.58
N ILE A 212 9.81 -8.54 -13.39
CA ILE A 212 9.82 -9.35 -12.16
C ILE A 212 11.22 -9.94 -11.91
N LEU A 213 11.94 -10.35 -12.96
CA LEU A 213 13.28 -10.93 -12.87
C LEU A 213 14.34 -9.92 -12.41
N ASN A 214 14.08 -8.62 -12.57
CA ASN A 214 15.00 -7.57 -12.17
C ASN A 214 14.80 -7.12 -10.72
N THR A 215 13.74 -7.60 -10.06
CA THR A 215 13.40 -7.19 -8.70
C THR A 215 14.46 -7.66 -7.71
N LYS A 216 15.00 -6.72 -6.94
CA LYS A 216 16.01 -6.97 -5.91
C LYS A 216 15.42 -6.82 -4.51
N PRO A 217 15.94 -7.55 -3.49
CA PRO A 217 15.45 -7.43 -2.12
C PRO A 217 15.50 -5.98 -1.61
N ALA A 218 16.58 -5.25 -1.90
CA ALA A 218 16.76 -3.86 -1.46
C ALA A 218 15.72 -2.89 -2.05
N GLU A 219 15.20 -3.16 -3.25
CA GLU A 219 14.19 -2.30 -3.89
C GLU A 219 12.83 -2.44 -3.22
N LEU A 220 12.54 -3.60 -2.64
CA LEU A 220 11.29 -3.89 -1.94
C LEU A 220 11.29 -3.47 -0.48
N ARG A 221 12.44 -3.07 0.09
CA ARG A 221 12.50 -2.59 1.48
C ARG A 221 11.72 -1.30 1.64
N ASP A 222 10.99 -1.19 2.75
CA ASP A 222 10.45 0.09 3.20
C ASP A 222 11.62 1.02 3.53
N ASN A 223 11.59 2.22 2.96
CA ASN A 223 12.62 3.21 3.19
C ASN A 223 12.14 4.36 4.07
N HIS A 224 10.98 4.28 4.72
CA HIS A 224 10.63 5.20 5.80
C HIS A 224 11.32 4.76 7.10
N LEU A 225 11.86 5.74 7.84
CA LEU A 225 12.55 5.49 9.11
C LEU A 225 11.67 4.69 10.08
N VAL A 226 10.41 5.06 10.21
CA VAL A 226 9.47 4.46 11.17
C VAL A 226 8.04 4.49 10.62
N ARG A 227 7.22 3.51 11.01
CA ARG A 227 5.75 3.57 10.90
C ARG A 227 5.18 3.84 12.28
N ILE A 228 4.46 4.95 12.42
CA ILE A 228 3.80 5.33 13.68
C ILE A 228 2.30 5.24 13.45
N ASP A 229 1.61 4.37 14.19
CA ASP A 229 0.15 4.38 14.21
C ASP A 229 -0.33 5.46 15.18
N THR A 230 -0.80 6.57 14.62
CA THR A 230 -1.24 7.73 15.41
C THR A 230 -2.56 7.50 16.13
N ASN A 231 -3.33 6.46 15.76
CA ASN A 231 -4.59 6.12 16.41
C ASN A 231 -4.36 5.52 17.80
N ILE A 232 -3.25 4.78 17.98
CA ILE A 232 -2.88 4.19 19.27
C ILE A 232 -1.77 4.98 19.99
N LEU A 233 -1.34 6.12 19.43
CA LEU A 233 -0.24 6.89 19.98
C LEU A 233 -0.72 7.78 21.13
N ASP A 234 -0.35 7.40 22.36
CA ASP A 234 -0.71 8.12 23.58
C ASP A 234 0.48 8.82 24.25
N ARG A 235 1.70 8.30 24.07
CA ARG A 235 2.90 8.86 24.71
C ARG A 235 4.11 8.85 23.79
N ILE A 236 4.89 9.93 23.85
CA ILE A 236 6.21 10.06 23.22
C ILE A 236 7.22 10.38 24.34
N THR A 237 8.17 9.49 24.54
CA THR A 237 9.25 9.68 25.52
C THR A 237 10.55 9.97 24.78
N MET A 238 11.22 11.06 25.17
CA MET A 238 12.51 11.49 24.65
C MET A 238 13.57 11.33 25.74
N ASP A 239 14.54 10.48 25.49
CA ASP A 239 15.65 10.21 26.40
C ASP A 239 16.96 10.64 25.74
N ALA A 240 17.65 11.60 26.35
CA ALA A 240 18.93 12.10 25.90
C ALA A 240 19.93 12.04 27.06
N PRO A 241 21.14 11.48 26.87
CA PRO A 241 22.11 11.33 27.94
C PRO A 241 22.40 12.66 28.67
N GLY A 242 22.39 12.61 30.01
CA GLY A 242 22.66 13.79 30.84
C GLY A 242 21.51 14.81 30.93
N ARG A 243 20.33 14.50 30.40
CA ARG A 243 19.13 15.34 30.51
C ARG A 243 17.99 14.60 31.20
N THR A 244 17.08 15.35 31.81
CA THR A 244 15.81 14.79 32.28
C THR A 244 14.98 14.37 31.07
N LYS A 245 14.42 13.15 31.11
CA LYS A 245 13.54 12.64 30.03
C LYS A 245 12.36 13.59 29.81
N THR A 246 12.06 13.90 28.56
CA THR A 246 10.85 14.63 28.19
C THR A 246 9.76 13.64 27.85
N VAL A 247 8.59 13.78 28.46
CA VAL A 247 7.45 12.87 28.25
C VAL A 247 6.26 13.67 27.78
N LEU A 248 5.93 13.53 26.49
CA LEU A 248 4.71 14.06 25.91
C LEU A 248 3.61 13.00 26.06
N ALA A 249 2.47 13.36 26.64
CA ALA A 249 1.36 12.45 26.85
C ALA A 249 0.05 13.10 26.41
N ARG A 250 -0.81 12.32 25.77
CA ARG A 250 -2.19 12.74 25.48
C ARG A 250 -3.03 12.69 26.75
N ARG A 251 -3.81 13.74 26.97
CA ARG A 251 -4.80 13.86 28.04
C ARG A 251 -5.96 14.71 27.55
N ASP A 252 -7.18 14.20 27.68
CA ASP A 252 -8.42 14.89 27.25
C ASP A 252 -8.31 15.40 25.79
N GLY A 253 -7.77 14.56 24.90
CA GLY A 253 -7.55 14.88 23.48
C GLY A 253 -6.36 15.81 23.17
N ASN A 254 -5.67 16.35 24.17
CA ASN A 254 -4.58 17.33 24.00
C ASN A 254 -3.22 16.77 24.42
N TRP A 255 -2.15 17.31 23.83
CA TRP A 255 -0.79 16.97 24.26
C TRP A 255 -0.38 17.76 25.51
N THR A 256 0.25 17.08 26.46
CA THR A 256 0.78 17.64 27.71
C THR A 256 2.19 17.15 27.97
N ILE A 257 2.94 17.87 28.81
CA ILE A 257 4.28 17.49 29.27
C ILE A 257 4.14 16.84 30.65
N ALA A 258 4.14 15.51 30.69
CA ALA A 258 3.80 14.75 31.90
C ALA A 258 4.76 15.04 33.06
N ASN A 259 6.06 15.17 32.77
CA ASN A 259 7.09 15.48 33.77
C ASN A 259 7.18 16.98 34.13
N ARG A 260 6.26 17.82 33.64
CA ARG A 260 6.08 19.21 34.04
C ARG A 260 4.66 19.46 34.54
N SER A 261 4.21 18.66 35.50
CA SER A 261 2.87 18.78 36.11
C SER A 261 1.73 18.80 35.08
N ASN A 262 1.90 18.08 33.96
CA ASN A 262 0.97 18.07 32.83
C ASN A 262 0.74 19.46 32.19
N ALA A 263 1.75 20.31 32.15
CA ALA A 263 1.68 21.58 31.42
C ALA A 263 1.26 21.33 29.96
N PRO A 264 0.41 22.19 29.37
CA PRO A 264 0.01 22.03 27.97
C PRO A 264 1.22 22.05 27.03
N ALA A 265 1.22 21.15 26.05
CA ALA A 265 2.23 21.10 25.00
C ALA A 265 1.68 21.69 23.69
N ASP A 266 2.54 22.33 22.90
CA ASP A 266 2.22 22.77 21.53
C ASP A 266 1.92 21.54 20.67
N SER A 267 0.64 21.26 20.50
CA SER A 267 0.14 20.13 19.72
C SER A 267 0.53 20.23 18.24
N GLY A 268 0.72 21.45 17.72
CA GLY A 268 1.22 21.68 16.37
C GLY A 268 2.69 21.30 16.24
N ALA A 269 3.53 21.63 17.23
CA ALA A 269 4.92 21.19 17.27
C ALA A 269 5.03 19.66 17.35
N VAL A 270 4.24 19.02 18.22
CA VAL A 270 4.22 17.55 18.35
C VAL A 270 3.83 16.90 17.02
N ARG A 271 2.77 17.41 16.37
CA ARG A 271 2.34 16.94 15.06
C ARG A 271 3.42 17.08 14.00
N ARG A 272 4.06 18.27 13.90
CA ARG A 272 5.15 18.50 12.93
C ARG A 272 6.31 17.51 13.13
N MET A 273 6.66 17.18 14.37
CA MET A 273 7.69 16.19 14.66
C MET A 273 7.29 14.77 14.25
N ILE A 274 6.05 14.34 14.54
CA ILE A 274 5.54 13.04 14.09
C ILE A 274 5.53 12.97 12.56
N ASP A 275 5.02 14.01 11.89
CA ASP A 275 4.95 14.09 10.44
C ASP A 275 6.37 14.05 9.83
N ALA A 276 7.34 14.75 10.42
CA ALA A 276 8.73 14.73 9.98
C ALA A 276 9.36 13.33 10.11
N LEU A 277 9.09 12.62 11.21
CA LEU A 277 9.58 11.26 11.44
C LEU A 277 8.97 10.23 10.48
N GLN A 278 7.65 10.28 10.28
CA GLN A 278 6.95 9.37 9.36
C GLN A 278 7.38 9.57 7.90
N ASN A 279 7.65 10.81 7.50
CA ASN A 279 8.08 11.14 6.14
C ASN A 279 9.60 11.06 5.95
N GLU A 280 10.39 10.82 7.00
CA GLU A 280 11.84 10.69 6.86
C GLU A 280 12.19 9.42 6.10
N ARG A 281 12.97 9.59 5.03
CA ARG A 281 13.45 8.50 4.20
C ARG A 281 14.86 8.12 4.61
N VAL A 282 15.08 6.82 4.79
CA VAL A 282 16.40 6.21 4.92
C VAL A 282 17.23 6.59 3.70
N THR A 283 18.33 7.30 3.94
CA THR A 283 19.28 7.69 2.88
C THR A 283 20.16 6.50 2.50
N ARG A 284 20.49 5.64 3.48
CA ARG A 284 21.35 4.48 3.30
C ARG A 284 21.09 3.42 4.36
N PHE A 285 21.00 2.16 3.94
CA PHE A 285 21.11 1.02 4.84
C PHE A 285 22.60 0.76 5.09
N VAL A 286 23.03 0.87 6.35
CA VAL A 286 24.45 0.89 6.72
C VAL A 286 24.94 -0.50 7.08
N GLU A 287 24.12 -1.25 7.82
CA GLU A 287 24.42 -2.62 8.23
C GLU A 287 23.13 -3.44 8.27
N ASP A 288 23.16 -4.63 7.68
CA ASP A 288 21.98 -5.51 7.62
C ASP A 288 21.71 -6.26 8.95
N VAL A 289 22.70 -6.33 9.83
CA VAL A 289 22.58 -6.88 11.17
C VAL A 289 23.45 -6.03 12.08
N ALA A 290 22.88 -5.37 13.08
CA ALA A 290 23.54 -4.39 13.93
C ALA A 290 24.53 -5.05 14.92
N SER A 291 25.59 -5.63 14.40
CA SER A 291 26.59 -6.39 15.15
C SER A 291 27.56 -5.50 15.93
N ASN A 292 27.73 -4.25 15.49
CA ASN A 292 28.64 -3.28 16.10
C ASN A 292 27.95 -1.92 16.36
N LEU A 293 27.03 -1.88 17.32
CA LEU A 293 26.37 -0.64 17.75
C LEU A 293 27.34 0.47 18.20
N PRO A 294 28.44 0.19 18.93
CA PRO A 294 29.41 1.21 19.33
C PRO A 294 30.03 1.96 18.16
N LYS A 295 30.31 1.28 17.04
CA LYS A 295 30.82 1.92 15.82
C LYS A 295 29.92 3.04 15.33
N TYR A 296 28.61 2.95 15.57
CA TYR A 296 27.62 3.94 15.14
C TYR A 296 27.12 4.84 16.28
N GLY A 297 27.67 4.71 17.49
CA GLY A 297 27.19 5.43 18.68
C GLY A 297 25.76 5.05 19.07
N LEU A 298 25.30 3.84 18.70
CA LEU A 298 23.96 3.33 19.01
C LEU A 298 23.93 2.48 20.29
N ASP A 299 25.09 2.16 20.86
CA ASP A 299 25.23 1.59 22.20
C ASP A 299 24.93 2.64 23.30
N LYS A 300 25.23 3.91 23.00
CA LYS A 300 24.93 5.08 23.82
C LYS A 300 24.32 6.17 22.91
N PRO A 301 23.05 6.02 22.52
CA PRO A 301 22.42 6.94 21.58
C PRO A 301 22.38 8.36 22.16
N GLN A 302 22.58 9.35 21.30
CA GLN A 302 22.47 10.76 21.67
C GLN A 302 21.02 11.21 21.89
N LEU A 303 20.06 10.48 21.29
CA LEU A 303 18.62 10.63 21.54
C LEU A 303 17.93 9.29 21.29
N GLN A 304 17.04 8.90 22.19
CA GLN A 304 16.12 7.78 22.00
C GLN A 304 14.68 8.29 22.10
N LEU A 305 13.87 7.99 21.08
CA LEU A 305 12.45 8.30 21.00
C LEU A 305 11.66 7.02 21.15
N THR A 306 10.75 6.97 22.13
CA THR A 306 9.87 5.83 22.37
C THR A 306 8.42 6.26 22.17
N PHE A 307 7.71 5.56 21.29
CA PHE A 307 6.29 5.75 21.02
C PHE A 307 5.51 4.62 21.68
N SER A 308 4.56 4.99 22.53
CA SER A 308 3.81 4.03 23.34
C SER A 308 2.32 4.27 23.25
N SER A 309 1.56 3.18 23.30
CA SER A 309 0.14 3.21 23.60
C SER A 309 -0.10 3.07 25.11
N PHE A 310 -1.21 3.61 25.57
CA PHE A 310 -1.73 3.45 26.92
C PHE A 310 -3.20 3.03 26.82
N ALA A 311 -3.74 2.36 27.84
CA ALA A 311 -5.19 2.29 27.97
C ALA A 311 -5.74 3.74 28.08
N SER A 312 -6.45 4.19 27.06
CA SER A 312 -6.95 5.56 26.89
C SER A 312 -8.28 5.53 26.12
N GLU A 313 -8.94 6.67 25.92
CA GLU A 313 -10.14 6.74 25.05
C GLU A 313 -9.88 6.25 23.62
N ASN A 314 -8.62 6.25 23.16
CA ASN A 314 -8.23 5.82 21.81
C ASN A 314 -7.82 4.34 21.72
N THR A 315 -7.51 3.68 22.85
CA THR A 315 -6.99 2.29 22.88
C THR A 315 -7.77 1.44 23.88
N ALA A 316 -8.43 0.37 23.41
CA ALA A 316 -9.24 -0.51 24.25
C ALA A 316 -8.45 -1.10 25.45
N GLU A 317 -9.09 -1.18 26.63
CA GLU A 317 -8.54 -1.56 27.96
C GLU A 317 -8.01 -3.01 28.09
N THR A 318 -7.55 -3.64 27.01
CA THR A 318 -7.17 -5.06 27.03
C THR A 318 -5.78 -5.33 27.63
N LYS A 319 -4.97 -4.29 27.88
CA LYS A 319 -3.66 -4.37 28.56
C LYS A 319 -3.47 -3.16 29.49
N SER A 320 -3.16 -3.41 30.77
CA SER A 320 -2.84 -2.36 31.74
C SER A 320 -1.40 -1.88 31.56
N GLY A 321 -1.18 -0.56 31.55
CA GLY A 321 0.16 0.06 31.52
C GLY A 321 0.64 0.52 30.13
N GLU A 322 1.86 1.09 30.11
CA GLU A 322 2.52 1.58 28.89
C GLU A 322 2.93 0.40 27.99
N GLN A 323 2.62 0.49 26.69
CA GLN A 323 3.04 -0.49 25.69
C GLN A 323 3.82 0.22 24.58
N PRO A 324 5.16 0.20 24.62
CA PRO A 324 5.98 0.70 23.51
C PRO A 324 5.72 -0.12 22.25
N PHE A 325 5.48 0.57 21.13
CA PHE A 325 5.30 -0.07 19.82
C PHE A 325 6.35 0.36 18.79
N ALA A 326 7.11 1.42 19.07
CA ALA A 326 8.25 1.82 18.25
C ALA A 326 9.28 2.56 19.10
N THR A 327 10.57 2.24 18.92
CA THR A 327 11.68 2.94 19.58
C THR A 327 12.79 3.26 18.59
N ILE A 328 13.05 4.54 18.36
CA ILE A 328 14.10 5.02 17.46
C ILE A 328 15.28 5.51 18.29
N ALA A 329 16.47 4.95 18.06
CA ALA A 329 17.72 5.41 18.64
C ALA A 329 18.52 6.17 17.57
N PHE A 330 18.99 7.37 17.91
CA PHE A 330 19.91 8.16 17.08
C PHE A 330 21.32 8.07 17.65
N GLY A 331 22.25 7.58 16.83
CA GLY A 331 23.67 7.43 17.15
C GLY A 331 24.50 8.60 16.64
N LYS A 332 25.78 8.38 16.34
CA LYS A 332 26.70 9.46 15.91
C LYS A 332 26.33 10.05 14.53
N GLY A 333 26.69 11.32 14.33
CA GLY A 333 26.58 11.98 13.02
C GLY A 333 27.64 11.52 12.00
N GLU A 334 27.29 11.60 10.72
CA GLU A 334 28.15 11.35 9.56
C GLU A 334 27.83 12.40 8.47
N GLY A 335 28.57 13.51 8.47
CA GLY A 335 28.29 14.64 7.58
C GLY A 335 26.88 15.20 7.81
N ASP A 336 26.08 15.24 6.73
CA ASP A 336 24.67 15.67 6.75
C ASP A 336 23.70 14.56 7.21
N ASN A 337 24.21 13.40 7.61
CA ASN A 337 23.42 12.27 8.10
C ASN A 337 23.67 12.00 9.59
N VAL A 338 22.79 11.21 10.17
CA VAL A 338 22.93 10.61 11.49
C VAL A 338 22.56 9.14 11.39
N TYR A 339 23.31 8.28 12.10
CA TYR A 339 22.92 6.89 12.19
C TYR A 339 21.70 6.74 13.08
N ALA A 340 20.74 5.92 12.66
CA ALA A 340 19.55 5.60 13.42
C ALA A 340 19.28 4.11 13.41
N ARG A 341 18.53 3.64 14.40
CA ARG A 341 18.04 2.27 14.48
C ARG A 341 16.65 2.24 15.10
N LEU A 342 15.73 1.53 14.46
CA LEU A 342 14.49 1.11 15.10
C LEU A 342 14.80 -0.16 15.93
N THR A 343 14.45 -0.16 17.21
CA THR A 343 14.94 -1.17 18.17
C THR A 343 14.52 -2.59 17.79
N ASP A 344 13.33 -2.74 17.23
CA ASP A 344 12.77 -4.03 16.78
C ASP A 344 13.29 -4.45 15.38
N GLU A 345 14.12 -3.61 14.75
CA GLU A 345 14.78 -3.94 13.50
C GLU A 345 16.26 -4.30 13.72
N PRO A 346 16.78 -5.28 12.95
CA PRO A 346 18.18 -5.67 13.03
C PRO A 346 19.11 -4.66 12.34
N PHE A 347 18.58 -3.62 11.67
CA PHE A 347 19.37 -2.77 10.79
C PHE A 347 19.90 -1.50 11.45
N VAL A 348 21.05 -1.04 10.96
CA VAL A 348 21.48 0.35 11.15
C VAL A 348 21.23 1.10 9.86
N VAL A 349 20.59 2.27 9.96
CA VAL A 349 20.30 3.14 8.83
C VAL A 349 20.95 4.50 9.02
N ALA A 350 21.13 5.24 7.92
CA ALA A 350 21.47 6.65 7.95
C ALA A 350 20.25 7.46 7.50
N VAL A 351 19.92 8.51 8.24
CA VAL A 351 18.86 9.48 7.91
C VAL A 351 19.43 10.89 7.95
N ARG A 352 18.72 11.87 7.41
CA ARG A 352 19.20 13.26 7.39
C ARG A 352 19.34 13.77 8.81
N ARG A 353 20.47 14.39 9.11
CA ARG A 353 20.75 14.99 10.42
C ARG A 353 19.74 16.07 10.79
N GLY A 354 19.25 16.81 9.78
CA GLY A 354 18.22 17.83 9.97
C GLY A 354 16.91 17.31 10.57
N LEU A 355 16.63 15.99 10.52
CA LEU A 355 15.54 15.40 11.30
C LEU A 355 15.81 15.52 12.80
N LEU A 356 17.00 15.10 13.25
CA LEU A 356 17.37 15.11 14.67
C LEU A 356 17.41 16.55 15.22
N ASP A 357 17.88 17.51 14.43
CA ASP A 357 17.97 18.91 14.84
C ASP A 357 16.58 19.54 15.12
N GLN A 358 15.50 18.97 14.57
CA GLN A 358 14.12 19.40 14.83
C GLN A 358 13.54 18.83 16.13
N ILE A 359 14.21 17.85 16.76
CA ILE A 359 13.68 17.11 17.91
C ILE A 359 14.46 17.52 19.15
N SER A 360 13.90 18.46 19.91
CA SER A 360 14.53 18.92 21.14
C SER A 360 14.19 18.00 22.31
N PRO A 361 15.18 17.49 23.07
CA PRO A 361 14.91 16.75 24.31
C PRO A 361 14.54 17.67 25.48
N ASP A 362 14.56 19.01 25.31
CA ASP A 362 14.19 19.97 26.35
C ASP A 362 12.66 20.15 26.42
N PRO A 363 12.02 19.88 27.57
CA PRO A 363 10.57 19.98 27.70
C PRO A 363 10.04 21.40 27.45
N VAL A 364 10.82 22.45 27.72
CA VAL A 364 10.39 23.85 27.48
C VAL A 364 10.09 24.11 26.02
N ARG A 365 10.80 23.44 25.10
CA ARG A 365 10.61 23.61 23.65
C ARG A 365 9.29 23.05 23.14
N TRP A 366 8.63 22.22 23.93
CA TRP A 366 7.33 21.65 23.62
C TRP A 366 6.20 22.37 24.33
N GLN A 367 6.49 23.28 25.25
CA GLN A 367 5.46 23.95 26.03
C GLN A 367 4.62 24.86 25.12
N ASP A 368 3.31 24.74 25.26
CA ASP A 368 2.38 25.68 24.65
C ASP A 368 2.60 27.07 25.26
N LEU A 369 2.98 28.03 24.41
CA LEU A 369 3.27 29.40 24.82
C LEU A 369 2.03 30.30 24.70
N SER A 370 0.89 29.79 24.24
CA SER A 370 -0.34 30.56 24.19
C SER A 370 -0.76 30.99 25.59
N ILE A 371 -0.81 32.30 25.78
CA ILE A 371 -1.26 33.00 26.98
C ILE A 371 -2.78 32.88 27.09
N PHE A 372 -3.49 32.92 25.96
CA PHE A 372 -4.95 32.86 25.92
C PHE A 372 -5.46 31.62 25.18
N LYS A 373 -6.54 31.03 25.70
CA LYS A 373 -7.25 29.87 25.11
C LYS A 373 -8.75 30.12 25.02
N PHE A 374 -9.14 31.27 24.48
CA PHE A 374 -10.54 31.58 24.20
C PHE A 374 -10.76 31.69 22.70
N LYS A 375 -11.97 31.36 22.24
CA LYS A 375 -12.37 31.63 20.86
C LYS A 375 -12.72 33.12 20.70
N PRO A 376 -12.52 33.74 19.52
CA PRO A 376 -12.93 35.12 19.26
C PRO A 376 -14.37 35.42 19.67
N GLU A 377 -15.25 34.42 19.58
CA GLU A 377 -16.68 34.58 19.92
C GLU A 377 -16.96 34.68 21.42
N GLN A 378 -16.00 34.29 22.26
CA GLN A 378 -16.10 34.43 23.72
C GLN A 378 -15.75 35.86 24.17
N ILE A 379 -15.17 36.68 23.28
CA ILE A 379 -14.81 38.07 23.57
C ILE A 379 -16.03 38.95 23.32
N HIS A 380 -16.63 39.44 24.41
CA HIS A 380 -17.82 40.29 24.36
C HIS A 380 -17.48 41.78 24.38
N ARG A 381 -16.28 42.14 24.85
CA ARG A 381 -15.83 43.52 24.96
C ARG A 381 -14.32 43.60 24.76
N VAL A 382 -13.90 44.60 23.99
CA VAL A 382 -12.49 44.98 23.86
C VAL A 382 -12.35 46.43 24.25
N SER A 383 -11.46 46.70 25.21
CA SER A 383 -11.04 48.06 25.57
C SER A 383 -9.54 48.19 25.29
N VAL A 384 -9.15 49.17 24.48
CA VAL A 384 -7.75 49.54 24.23
C VAL A 384 -7.52 50.90 24.85
N THR A 385 -6.56 50.98 25.78
CA THR A 385 -6.21 52.23 26.47
C THR A 385 -4.79 52.62 26.11
N THR A 386 -4.66 53.77 25.44
CA THR A 386 -3.38 54.46 25.20
C THR A 386 -3.41 55.79 25.95
N ASP A 387 -3.09 56.90 25.29
CA ASP A 387 -3.46 58.26 25.67
C ASP A 387 -4.98 58.50 25.70
N LYS A 388 -5.75 57.65 25.00
CA LYS A 388 -7.23 57.65 24.98
C LYS A 388 -7.77 56.23 25.13
N GLU A 389 -8.96 56.09 25.71
CA GLU A 389 -9.66 54.80 25.80
C GLU A 389 -10.62 54.63 24.62
N LEU A 390 -10.44 53.56 23.87
CA LEU A 390 -11.39 53.06 22.88
C LEU A 390 -12.01 51.77 23.39
N SER A 391 -13.32 51.63 23.31
CA SER A 391 -14.00 50.40 23.71
C SER A 391 -15.15 50.03 22.79
N LEU A 392 -15.19 48.74 22.46
CA LEU A 392 -16.18 48.10 21.61
C LEU A 392 -16.84 46.97 22.40
N GLU A 393 -18.13 46.79 22.21
CA GLU A 393 -18.90 45.69 22.81
C GLU A 393 -19.71 44.98 21.74
N ARG A 394 -19.85 43.67 21.91
CA ARG A 394 -20.62 42.80 21.05
C ARG A 394 -21.98 42.52 21.68
N ASP A 395 -23.04 42.85 20.97
CA ASP A 395 -24.41 42.65 21.41
C ASP A 395 -24.89 41.19 21.27
N LYS A 396 -26.15 40.95 21.63
CA LYS A 396 -26.80 39.63 21.54
C LYS A 396 -26.99 39.12 20.10
N ASN A 397 -26.89 40.00 19.11
CA ASN A 397 -26.98 39.69 17.69
C ASN A 397 -25.59 39.50 17.04
N ASN A 398 -24.52 39.44 17.85
CA ASN A 398 -23.13 39.37 17.42
C ASN A 398 -22.64 40.59 16.62
N GLN A 399 -23.29 41.75 16.81
CA GLN A 399 -22.87 43.01 16.20
C GLN A 399 -22.02 43.82 17.17
N TRP A 400 -20.94 44.40 16.66
CA TRP A 400 -20.06 45.27 17.44
C TRP A 400 -20.54 46.73 17.39
N HIS A 401 -20.61 47.37 18.56
CA HIS A 401 -20.90 48.79 18.71
C HIS A 401 -19.84 49.48 19.58
N TRP A 402 -19.66 50.79 19.37
CA TRP A 402 -18.81 51.61 20.22
C TRP A 402 -19.45 51.81 21.60
N LEU A 403 -18.71 51.49 22.65
CA LEU A 403 -18.97 51.97 24.00
C LEU A 403 -18.23 53.29 24.26
N LYS A 404 -16.99 53.41 23.76
CA LYS A 404 -16.22 54.65 23.73
C LYS A 404 -15.45 54.74 22.42
N GLY A 405 -15.78 55.71 21.58
CA GLY A 405 -15.24 55.87 20.23
C GLY A 405 -16.31 56.40 19.28
N ASN A 406 -15.94 56.61 18.01
CA ASN A 406 -16.87 57.08 16.98
C ASN A 406 -16.47 56.54 15.59
N GLY A 407 -17.35 56.73 14.61
CA GLY A 407 -17.12 56.31 13.21
C GLY A 407 -17.54 54.86 12.93
N ALA A 408 -17.43 54.47 11.65
CA ALA A 408 -17.76 53.12 11.20
C ALA A 408 -16.73 52.09 11.68
N ILE A 409 -17.19 50.97 12.20
CA ILE A 409 -16.32 49.88 12.68
C ILE A 409 -15.89 49.02 11.49
N ASN A 410 -14.59 48.91 11.27
CA ASN A 410 -14.03 47.96 10.32
C ASN A 410 -14.07 46.55 10.92
N GLN A 411 -15.12 45.80 10.61
CA GLN A 411 -15.36 44.45 11.12
C GLN A 411 -14.21 43.48 10.80
N THR A 412 -13.59 43.60 9.63
CA THR A 412 -12.48 42.74 9.21
C THR A 412 -11.25 42.92 10.09
N ASN A 413 -10.86 44.17 10.35
CA ASN A 413 -9.69 44.45 11.19
C ASN A 413 -9.95 44.09 12.66
N LEU A 414 -11.18 44.33 13.15
CA LEU A 414 -11.58 43.91 14.49
C LEU A 414 -11.51 42.39 14.62
N GLN A 415 -12.10 41.64 13.69
CA GLN A 415 -12.03 40.18 13.70
C GLN A 415 -10.59 39.66 13.63
N SER A 416 -9.73 40.29 12.83
CA SER A 416 -8.30 39.96 12.76
C SER A 416 -7.58 40.20 14.10
N LEU A 417 -7.87 41.31 14.79
CA LEU A 417 -7.34 41.59 16.14
C LEU A 417 -7.83 40.55 17.16
N LEU A 418 -9.13 40.26 17.19
CA LEU A 418 -9.69 39.24 18.10
C LEU A 418 -9.05 37.87 17.86
N THR A 419 -8.85 37.50 16.59
CA THR A 419 -8.18 36.26 16.20
C THR A 419 -6.70 36.25 16.62
N THR A 420 -6.02 37.39 16.54
CA THR A 420 -4.64 37.53 16.99
C THR A 420 -4.55 37.36 18.51
N LEU A 421 -5.43 38.03 19.27
CA LEU A 421 -5.46 37.96 20.73
C LEU A 421 -5.90 36.59 21.25
N SER A 422 -6.80 35.90 20.56
CA SER A 422 -7.19 34.53 20.93
C SER A 422 -6.05 33.52 20.78
N ASN A 423 -5.02 33.85 20.00
CA ASN A 423 -3.86 33.00 19.73
C ASN A 423 -2.57 33.56 20.35
N LEU A 424 -2.66 34.58 21.22
CA LEU A 424 -1.52 35.24 21.85
C LEU A 424 -0.77 34.30 22.79
#